data_AF-A0A4R8RYK5-F1
#
_entry.id   AF-A0A4R8RYK5-F1
#
_cell.length_a   1.000
_cell.length_b   1.000
_cell.length_c   1.000
_cell.angle_alpha   90.00
_cell.angle_beta   90.00
_cell.angle_gamma   90.00
#
_symmetry.space_group_name_H-M   'P 1'
#
loop_
_entity.id
_entity.type
_entity.pdbx_description
1 polymer ?
#
loop_
_entity_poly.entity_id
_entity_poly.type
_entity_poly.pdbx_seq_one_letter_code
_entity_poly.pdbx_strand_id
1 'polypeptide(L)'
;MIARSPSLVFGQSAHLTENICESGVTRGGTVAQNRPGFGIKGCEASGRHKPGLRHFLIIVSDAILSSMNNSREVLREVMVRTSTSQSELSRVSGVRQPSVSQMLSGKLNLSDEQLDRLLSCMGYRLEVVRRPVEPELTRSERRSWQLHRQLSTHLTRTVLEQWRPRMEHNLRQLRDTTTGQPHERNMDRWEYLIENLDVVGVHRVLTGLDRDCIEMREVSPMRGLLPEPERVQVLAMIR
;
A
#
# COMPACT_ATOMS: atom_id res chain seq x y z
N MET A 1 48.45 -21.93 30.97
CA MET A 1 49.49 -21.19 30.22
C MET A 1 48.82 -19.98 29.59
N ILE A 2 49.33 -18.79 29.92
CA ILE A 2 48.82 -17.47 29.54
C ILE A 2 49.66 -16.96 28.36
N ALA A 3 49.02 -16.43 27.31
CA ALA A 3 49.59 -15.40 26.42
C ALA A 3 48.45 -14.87 25.53
N ARG A 4 47.91 -13.69 25.79
CA ARG A 4 48.35 -12.35 25.34
C ARG A 4 47.87 -11.98 23.94
N SER A 5 46.91 -11.05 23.92
CA SER A 5 46.64 -10.11 22.83
C SER A 5 47.87 -9.26 22.50
N PRO A 6 47.85 -8.61 21.32
CA PRO A 6 48.13 -7.18 21.30
C PRO A 6 47.11 -6.38 20.49
N SER A 7 46.72 -5.25 21.06
CA SER A 7 46.07 -4.11 20.43
C SER A 7 47.14 -3.11 19.98
N LEU A 8 46.97 -2.44 18.83
CA LEU A 8 47.49 -1.11 18.44
C LEU A 8 46.79 -0.80 17.07
N VAL A 9 45.85 0.14 16.89
CA VAL A 9 45.76 1.60 17.14
C VAL A 9 46.36 2.47 16.01
N PHE A 10 45.52 3.43 15.58
CA PHE A 10 45.73 4.70 14.84
C PHE A 10 45.74 4.75 13.29
N GLY A 11 44.87 5.63 12.78
CA GLY A 11 44.79 6.11 11.39
C GLY A 11 43.52 6.91 11.12
N GLN A 12 43.43 8.14 11.64
CA GLN A 12 42.38 9.14 11.39
C GLN A 12 42.60 9.93 10.07
N SER A 13 41.53 10.61 9.64
CA SER A 13 41.41 11.69 8.65
C SER A 13 41.31 11.24 7.17
N ALA A 14 40.45 11.81 6.32
CA ALA A 14 40.05 13.21 6.27
C ALA A 14 38.61 13.46 5.76
N HIS A 15 38.05 14.55 6.28
CA HIS A 15 36.97 15.35 5.72
C HIS A 15 37.29 15.81 4.30
N LEU A 16 36.27 15.85 3.44
CA LEU A 16 36.20 16.78 2.30
C LEU A 16 34.75 17.27 2.17
N THR A 17 34.49 18.37 2.87
CA THR A 17 33.49 19.38 2.49
C THR A 17 34.13 20.29 1.46
N GLU A 18 33.50 20.48 0.30
CA GLU A 18 33.72 21.69 -0.51
C GLU A 18 32.40 22.14 -1.15
N ASN A 19 32.11 23.41 -0.89
CA ASN A 19 30.99 24.21 -1.36
C ASN A 19 31.18 24.58 -2.82
N ILE A 20 30.08 24.65 -3.60
CA ILE A 20 29.96 25.62 -4.69
C ILE A 20 28.55 26.23 -4.64
N CYS A 21 28.49 27.46 -4.12
CA CYS A 21 27.45 28.45 -4.42
C CYS A 21 28.16 29.68 -4.96
N GLU A 22 27.78 30.14 -6.15
CA GLU A 22 27.85 31.53 -6.66
C GLU A 22 27.10 31.52 -8.01
N SER A 23 25.84 31.96 -8.06
CA SER A 23 25.35 33.33 -8.26
C SER A 23 25.37 33.80 -9.72
N GLY A 24 24.17 34.06 -10.26
CA GLY A 24 23.93 34.75 -11.53
C GLY A 24 22.51 35.32 -11.56
N VAL A 25 22.41 36.62 -11.29
CA VAL A 25 21.20 37.47 -11.20
C VAL A 25 20.94 38.15 -12.54
N THR A 26 19.67 38.23 -12.98
CA THR A 26 18.98 39.42 -13.58
C THR A 26 17.50 39.04 -13.82
N ARG A 27 16.48 39.54 -13.09
CA ARG A 27 15.79 40.86 -13.09
C ARG A 27 14.95 41.20 -14.34
N GLY A 28 13.67 41.48 -14.07
CA GLY A 28 12.69 42.21 -14.91
C GLY A 28 11.42 41.38 -15.13
N GLY A 29 10.19 41.79 -14.79
CA GLY A 29 9.64 43.03 -14.24
C GLY A 29 8.14 43.06 -14.59
N THR A 30 7.30 43.05 -13.56
CA THR A 30 6.07 43.84 -13.32
C THR A 30 5.01 44.04 -14.44
N VAL A 31 3.72 43.78 -14.13
CA VAL A 31 2.61 44.78 -14.03
C VAL A 31 1.23 44.09 -13.89
N ALA A 32 0.41 44.65 -12.99
CA ALA A 32 -0.95 44.28 -12.63
C ALA A 32 -2.03 44.96 -13.52
N GLN A 33 -3.24 44.38 -13.55
CA GLN A 33 -4.56 44.98 -13.85
C GLN A 33 -5.60 43.85 -13.59
N ASN A 34 -6.54 43.82 -12.64
CA ASN A 34 -7.52 44.73 -12.02
C ASN A 34 -8.87 44.85 -12.80
N ARG A 35 -9.91 44.18 -12.22
CA ARG A 35 -11.40 44.37 -12.28
C ARG A 35 -12.21 43.90 -13.50
N PRO A 36 -13.57 43.79 -13.41
CA PRO A 36 -14.52 43.64 -12.27
C PRO A 36 -15.41 42.35 -12.42
N GLY A 37 -16.09 41.77 -11.42
CA GLY A 37 -17.20 42.25 -10.61
C GLY A 37 -18.51 41.50 -10.96
N PHE A 38 -18.99 40.62 -10.08
CA PHE A 38 -20.39 40.18 -10.06
C PHE A 38 -20.83 39.96 -8.61
N GLY A 39 -21.68 40.86 -8.13
CA GLY A 39 -22.30 40.75 -6.82
C GLY A 39 -23.51 39.83 -6.85
N ILE A 40 -23.70 39.06 -5.78
CA ILE A 40 -25.02 38.54 -5.42
C ILE A 40 -25.28 38.95 -3.98
N LYS A 41 -26.44 39.60 -3.83
CA LYS A 41 -26.98 40.26 -2.64
C LYS A 41 -27.18 39.27 -1.49
N GLY A 42 -27.05 39.81 -0.28
CA GLY A 42 -27.45 39.12 0.95
C GLY A 42 -28.95 38.83 1.01
N CYS A 43 -29.26 37.73 1.67
CA CYS A 43 -30.53 37.53 2.36
C CYS A 43 -30.21 37.33 3.84
N GLU A 44 -30.55 38.33 4.64
CA GLU A 44 -30.73 38.18 6.07
C GLU A 44 -31.99 37.33 6.32
N ALA A 45 -31.85 36.27 7.11
CA ALA A 45 -32.97 35.62 7.77
C ALA A 45 -32.56 35.28 9.20
N SER A 46 -32.97 36.16 10.11
CA SER A 46 -33.02 35.92 11.56
C SER A 46 -33.96 34.76 11.85
N GLY A 47 -33.46 33.72 12.55
CA GLY A 47 -34.28 32.63 13.07
C GLY A 47 -33.55 31.90 14.19
N ARG A 48 -34.03 32.08 15.43
CA ARG A 48 -33.54 31.43 16.66
C ARG A 48 -33.52 29.92 16.47
N HIS A 49 -32.41 29.25 16.80
CA HIS A 49 -32.41 27.79 16.98
C HIS A 49 -31.68 27.38 18.26
N LYS A 50 -32.42 26.62 19.08
CA LYS A 50 -32.07 26.09 20.39
C LYS A 50 -30.81 25.19 20.34
N PRO A 51 -29.92 25.21 21.35
CA PRO A 51 -28.80 24.28 21.42
C PRO A 51 -29.29 22.95 22.01
N GLY A 52 -29.07 21.86 21.29
CA GLY A 52 -29.36 20.52 21.78
C GLY A 52 -29.58 19.55 20.64
N LEU A 53 -28.97 18.36 20.75
CA LEU A 53 -29.08 17.18 19.86
C LEU A 53 -28.01 17.01 18.77
N ARG A 54 -27.22 18.02 18.39
CA ARG A 54 -26.18 17.82 17.35
C ARG A 54 -24.93 17.05 17.82
N HIS A 55 -24.64 17.01 19.12
CA HIS A 55 -23.42 16.35 19.63
C HIS A 55 -23.58 14.85 19.89
N PHE A 56 -24.79 14.37 20.17
CA PHE A 56 -25.00 12.96 20.54
C PHE A 56 -25.19 12.03 19.33
N LEU A 57 -25.56 12.58 18.17
CA LEU A 57 -25.71 11.81 16.93
C LEU A 57 -24.37 11.58 16.17
N ILE A 58 -23.32 12.32 16.51
CA ILE A 58 -22.00 12.20 15.86
C ILE A 58 -21.27 10.93 16.34
N ILE A 59 -21.36 10.62 17.65
CA ILE A 59 -20.59 9.52 18.25
C ILE A 59 -21.06 8.14 17.75
N VAL A 60 -22.35 7.96 17.46
CA VAL A 60 -22.86 6.68 16.93
C VAL A 60 -22.55 6.51 15.44
N SER A 61 -22.40 7.61 14.68
CA SER A 61 -22.02 7.56 13.26
C SER A 61 -20.53 7.27 13.03
N ASP A 62 -19.63 7.70 13.91
CA ASP A 62 -18.18 7.46 13.77
C ASP A 62 -17.82 5.97 13.88
N ALA A 63 -18.54 5.20 14.70
CA ALA A 63 -18.29 3.76 14.85
C ALA A 63 -18.74 2.95 13.62
N ILE A 64 -19.76 3.39 12.89
CA ILE A 64 -20.27 2.72 11.68
C ILE A 64 -19.38 3.06 10.47
N LEU A 65 -18.93 4.31 10.36
CA LEU A 65 -17.99 4.76 9.31
C LEU A 65 -16.61 4.08 9.41
N SER A 66 -16.21 3.64 10.60
CA SER A 66 -14.88 3.04 10.82
C SER A 66 -14.70 1.63 10.25
N SER A 67 -15.74 0.98 9.70
CA SER A 67 -15.67 -0.42 9.20
C SER A 67 -15.94 -0.58 7.69
N MET A 68 -16.30 0.47 6.97
CA MET A 68 -16.72 0.35 5.57
C MET A 68 -15.56 0.62 4.62
N ASN A 69 -14.83 -0.45 4.26
CA ASN A 69 -13.68 -0.37 3.33
C ASN A 69 -14.09 -0.37 1.84
N ASN A 70 -15.39 -0.29 1.52
CA ASN A 70 -15.90 -0.42 0.15
C ASN A 70 -16.60 0.85 -0.33
N SER A 71 -16.02 1.52 -1.34
CA SER A 71 -16.52 2.76 -1.96
C SER A 71 -18.01 2.71 -2.34
N ARG A 72 -18.48 1.54 -2.79
CA ARG A 72 -19.89 1.32 -3.19
C ARG A 72 -20.83 1.28 -1.99
N GLU A 73 -20.37 0.70 -0.88
CA GLU A 73 -21.17 0.61 0.33
C GLU A 73 -21.26 1.98 1.00
N VAL A 74 -20.16 2.72 1.02
CA VAL A 74 -20.14 4.14 1.44
C VAL A 74 -21.13 4.96 0.62
N LEU A 75 -21.12 4.83 -0.71
CA LEU A 75 -22.07 5.54 -1.56
C LEU A 75 -23.53 5.16 -1.25
N ARG A 76 -23.84 3.87 -1.10
CA ARG A 76 -25.20 3.38 -0.76
C ARG A 76 -25.67 3.90 0.59
N GLU A 77 -24.81 3.86 1.60
CA GLU A 77 -25.14 4.32 2.94
C GLU A 77 -25.49 5.80 2.92
N VAL A 78 -24.68 6.63 2.26
CA VAL A 78 -24.96 8.07 2.15
C VAL A 78 -26.26 8.32 1.39
N MET A 79 -26.51 7.62 0.28
CA MET A 79 -27.78 7.71 -0.45
C MET A 79 -28.99 7.35 0.43
N VAL A 80 -28.89 6.31 1.26
CA VAL A 80 -29.96 5.94 2.22
C VAL A 80 -30.13 7.04 3.27
N ARG A 81 -29.02 7.53 3.84
CA ARG A 81 -29.02 8.56 4.89
C ARG A 81 -29.59 9.89 4.42
N THR A 82 -29.37 10.26 3.16
CA THR A 82 -29.91 11.49 2.56
C THR A 82 -31.22 11.26 1.81
N SER A 83 -31.77 10.04 1.82
CA SER A 83 -32.94 9.65 1.03
C SER A 83 -32.80 9.95 -0.47
N THR A 84 -31.57 9.94 -0.98
CA THR A 84 -31.25 10.26 -2.38
C THR A 84 -31.42 9.03 -3.27
N SER A 85 -32.32 9.13 -4.25
CA SER A 85 -32.51 8.06 -5.25
C SER A 85 -31.41 8.05 -6.33
N GLN A 86 -31.25 6.97 -7.09
CA GLN A 86 -30.30 6.94 -8.22
C GLN A 86 -30.62 7.99 -9.29
N SER A 87 -31.90 8.22 -9.57
CA SER A 87 -32.36 9.24 -10.52
C SER A 87 -32.11 10.65 -10.02
N GLU A 88 -32.20 10.87 -8.70
CA GLU A 88 -31.86 12.14 -8.08
C GLU A 88 -30.36 12.38 -8.09
N LEU A 89 -29.56 11.41 -7.65
CA LEU A 89 -28.09 11.48 -7.70
C LEU A 89 -27.61 11.73 -9.12
N SER A 90 -28.22 11.09 -10.12
CA SER A 90 -27.92 11.33 -11.54
C SER A 90 -28.17 12.79 -11.95
N ARG A 91 -29.30 13.36 -11.53
CA ARG A 91 -29.66 14.76 -11.84
C ARG A 91 -28.69 15.75 -11.20
N VAL A 92 -28.30 15.54 -9.94
CA VAL A 92 -27.45 16.50 -9.22
C VAL A 92 -25.95 16.32 -9.50
N SER A 93 -25.49 15.12 -9.86
CA SER A 93 -24.08 14.84 -10.14
C SER A 93 -23.69 14.99 -11.61
N GLY A 94 -24.67 14.97 -12.52
CA GLY A 94 -24.43 14.91 -13.97
C GLY A 94 -23.96 13.53 -14.46
N VAL A 95 -23.82 12.55 -13.57
CA VAL A 95 -23.52 11.16 -13.94
C VAL A 95 -24.81 10.50 -14.43
N ARG A 96 -24.78 9.80 -15.56
CA ARG A 96 -25.98 9.14 -16.11
C ARG A 96 -26.48 8.05 -15.16
N GLN A 97 -27.79 7.96 -14.97
CA GLN A 97 -28.40 6.96 -14.07
C GLN A 97 -27.95 5.51 -14.35
N PRO A 98 -27.77 5.06 -15.62
CA PRO A 98 -27.19 3.74 -15.88
C PRO A 98 -25.78 3.56 -15.29
N SER A 99 -24.94 4.60 -15.33
CA SER A 99 -23.60 4.58 -14.73
C SER A 99 -23.70 4.50 -13.20
N VAL A 100 -24.61 5.26 -12.58
CA VAL A 100 -24.88 5.16 -11.13
C VAL A 100 -25.31 3.73 -10.75
N SER A 101 -26.21 3.12 -11.52
CA SER A 101 -26.64 1.73 -11.31
C SER A 101 -25.48 0.73 -11.47
N GLN A 102 -24.61 0.91 -12.46
CA GLN A 102 -23.43 0.07 -12.66
C GLN A 102 -22.40 0.21 -11.53
N MET A 103 -22.15 1.43 -11.03
CA MET A 103 -21.30 1.68 -9.87
C MET A 103 -21.86 0.99 -8.63
N LEU A 104 -23.17 1.18 -8.38
CA LEU A 104 -23.85 0.57 -7.25
C LEU A 104 -23.93 -0.95 -7.34
N SER A 105 -23.87 -1.55 -8.54
CA SER A 105 -23.83 -3.01 -8.70
C SER A 105 -22.42 -3.58 -8.74
N GLY A 106 -21.37 -2.74 -8.74
CA GLY A 106 -19.98 -3.16 -8.85
C GLY A 106 -19.54 -3.54 -10.27
N LYS A 107 -20.40 -3.31 -11.28
CA LYS A 107 -20.07 -3.52 -12.70
C LYS A 107 -19.16 -2.43 -13.25
N LEU A 108 -19.19 -1.24 -12.63
CA LEU A 108 -18.30 -0.13 -12.93
C LEU A 108 -17.50 0.19 -11.68
N ASN A 109 -16.17 0.20 -11.80
CA ASN A 109 -15.28 0.60 -10.71
C ASN A 109 -15.49 2.08 -10.37
N LEU A 110 -15.57 2.39 -9.08
CA LEU A 110 -15.75 3.73 -8.56
C LEU A 110 -14.42 4.21 -7.97
N SER A 111 -13.78 5.18 -8.61
CA SER A 111 -12.55 5.78 -8.07
C SER A 111 -12.85 6.67 -6.85
N ASP A 112 -11.83 6.96 -6.04
CA ASP A 112 -11.97 7.86 -4.89
C ASP A 112 -12.43 9.27 -5.32
N GLU A 113 -11.92 9.77 -6.44
CA GLU A 113 -12.35 11.06 -7.01
C GLU A 113 -13.83 11.06 -7.43
N GLN A 114 -14.28 9.97 -8.06
CA GLN A 114 -15.68 9.82 -8.46
C GLN A 114 -16.58 9.68 -7.23
N LEU A 115 -16.16 8.91 -6.24
CA LEU A 115 -16.87 8.78 -4.98
C LEU A 115 -16.98 10.14 -4.28
N ASP A 116 -15.88 10.87 -4.10
CA ASP A 116 -15.85 12.18 -3.47
C ASP A 116 -16.81 13.17 -4.17
N ARG A 117 -16.83 13.16 -5.51
CA ARG A 117 -17.76 13.98 -6.28
C ARG A 117 -19.23 13.63 -6.03
N LEU A 118 -19.58 12.34 -6.02
CA LEU A 118 -20.94 11.89 -5.76
C LEU A 118 -21.37 12.20 -4.32
N LEU A 119 -20.47 12.00 -3.35
CA LEU A 119 -20.68 12.35 -1.95
C LEU A 119 -20.88 13.86 -1.77
N SER A 120 -20.11 14.69 -2.48
CA SER A 120 -20.22 16.15 -2.44
C SER A 120 -21.59 16.64 -2.88
N CYS A 121 -22.21 16.01 -3.89
CA CYS A 121 -23.59 16.31 -4.30
C CYS A 121 -24.63 16.06 -3.21
N MET A 122 -24.30 15.25 -2.19
CA MET A 122 -25.15 14.91 -1.05
C MET A 122 -24.69 15.60 0.25
N GLY A 123 -23.74 16.52 0.17
CA GLY A 123 -23.22 17.29 1.32
C GLY A 123 -22.16 16.58 2.16
N TYR A 124 -21.51 15.55 1.62
CA TYR A 124 -20.43 14.80 2.27
C TYR A 124 -19.11 14.99 1.56
N ARG A 125 -18.01 14.86 2.31
CA ARG A 125 -16.64 14.83 1.78
C ARG A 125 -16.05 13.44 2.01
N LEU A 126 -15.29 12.93 1.04
CA LEU A 126 -14.53 11.71 1.22
C LEU A 126 -13.28 11.97 2.07
N GLU A 127 -13.10 11.19 3.14
CA GLU A 127 -11.86 11.14 3.91
C GLU A 127 -11.22 9.76 3.72
N VAL A 128 -9.99 9.73 3.19
CA VAL A 128 -9.22 8.50 2.99
C VAL A 128 -8.15 8.38 4.07
N VAL A 129 -8.40 7.51 5.05
CA VAL A 129 -7.47 7.24 6.15
C VAL A 129 -6.49 6.14 5.76
N ARG A 130 -5.18 6.44 5.78
CA ARG A 130 -4.11 5.45 5.59
C ARG A 130 -3.64 4.94 6.95
N ARG A 131 -3.83 3.65 7.23
CA ARG A 131 -3.36 3.00 8.45
C ARG A 131 -2.62 1.69 8.16
N PRO A 132 -1.60 1.33 8.96
CA PRO A 132 -1.05 -0.01 8.91
C PRO A 132 -2.12 -1.00 9.38
N VAL A 133 -2.23 -2.12 8.67
CA VAL A 133 -3.11 -3.23 9.04
C VAL A 133 -2.23 -4.44 9.31
N GLU A 134 -2.40 -5.04 10.49
CA GLU A 134 -1.71 -6.29 10.81
C GLU A 134 -2.30 -7.41 9.95
N PRO A 135 -1.47 -8.14 9.19
CA PRO A 135 -1.96 -9.25 8.37
C PRO A 135 -2.39 -10.42 9.26
N GLU A 136 -3.51 -11.03 8.91
CA GLU A 136 -3.97 -12.28 9.53
C GLU A 136 -3.16 -13.47 8.98
N LEU A 137 -1.99 -13.70 9.57
CA LEU A 137 -1.13 -14.84 9.23
C LEU A 137 -1.27 -15.97 10.24
N THR A 138 -1.40 -17.19 9.73
CA THR A 138 -1.19 -18.43 10.51
C THR A 138 0.24 -18.49 11.04
N ARG A 139 0.48 -19.40 12.00
CA ARG A 139 1.82 -19.60 12.56
C ARG A 139 2.84 -20.04 11.51
N SER A 140 2.45 -20.92 10.59
CA SER A 140 3.30 -21.41 9.49
C SER A 140 3.60 -20.29 8.49
N GLU A 141 2.61 -19.49 8.10
CA GLU A 141 2.80 -18.35 7.19
C GLU A 141 3.69 -17.27 7.80
N ARG A 142 3.48 -16.94 9.08
CA ARG A 142 4.34 -15.98 9.82
C ARG A 142 5.78 -16.47 9.88
N ARG A 143 5.99 -17.76 10.18
CA ARG A 143 7.32 -18.38 10.19
C ARG A 143 7.98 -18.36 8.80
N SER A 144 7.24 -18.71 7.76
CA SER A 144 7.70 -18.65 6.37
C SER A 144 8.09 -17.22 5.99
N TRP A 145 7.23 -16.24 6.26
CA TRP A 145 7.50 -14.83 5.98
C TRP A 145 8.76 -14.32 6.68
N GLN A 146 8.98 -14.64 7.96
CA GLN A 146 10.18 -14.19 8.66
C GLN A 146 11.48 -14.76 8.07
N LEU A 147 11.49 -16.04 7.68
CA LEU A 147 12.65 -16.65 7.02
C LEU A 147 12.93 -16.00 5.66
N HIS A 148 11.89 -15.75 4.87
CA HIS A 148 12.03 -15.12 3.54
C HIS A 148 12.37 -13.62 3.65
N ARG A 149 11.86 -12.93 4.67
CA ARG A 149 12.27 -11.56 5.01
C ARG A 149 13.75 -11.49 5.38
N GLN A 150 14.28 -12.48 6.10
CA GLN A 150 15.72 -12.52 6.40
C GLN A 150 16.54 -12.74 5.13
N LEU A 151 16.14 -13.68 4.26
CA LEU A 151 16.76 -13.87 2.94
C LEU A 151 16.77 -12.60 2.10
N SER A 152 15.69 -11.82 2.12
CA SER A 152 15.59 -10.60 1.32
C SER A 152 16.59 -9.53 1.74
N THR A 153 17.12 -9.57 2.97
CA THR A 153 18.17 -8.62 3.41
C THR A 153 19.50 -8.81 2.68
N HIS A 154 19.76 -10.00 2.15
CA HIS A 154 20.95 -10.32 1.36
C HIS A 154 20.74 -10.11 -0.14
N LEU A 155 19.49 -9.90 -0.56
CA LEU A 155 19.13 -9.92 -1.96
C LEU A 155 19.68 -8.67 -2.66
N THR A 156 20.61 -8.93 -3.58
CA THR A 156 21.14 -7.98 -4.54
C THR A 156 21.17 -8.67 -5.90
N ARG A 157 21.39 -7.93 -6.98
CA ARG A 157 21.52 -8.55 -8.31
C ARG A 157 22.64 -9.61 -8.33
N THR A 158 23.81 -9.28 -7.79
CA THR A 158 24.95 -10.19 -7.74
C THR A 158 24.68 -11.43 -6.89
N VAL A 159 24.02 -11.27 -5.73
CA VAL A 159 23.64 -12.43 -4.89
C VAL A 159 22.58 -13.28 -5.58
N LEU A 160 21.62 -12.67 -6.28
CA LEU A 160 20.61 -13.39 -7.05
C LEU A 160 21.24 -14.23 -8.18
N GLU A 161 22.21 -13.66 -8.91
CA GLU A 161 23.01 -14.38 -9.91
C GLU A 161 23.77 -15.56 -9.29
N GLN A 162 24.36 -15.38 -8.10
CA GLN A 162 25.05 -16.45 -7.36
C GLN A 162 24.09 -17.56 -6.89
N TRP A 163 22.87 -17.19 -6.46
CA TRP A 163 21.87 -18.15 -5.99
C TRP A 163 21.17 -18.89 -7.13
N ARG A 164 21.15 -18.33 -8.35
CA ARG A 164 20.42 -18.84 -9.51
C ARG A 164 20.60 -20.34 -9.75
N PRO A 165 21.82 -20.91 -9.81
CA PRO A 165 21.98 -22.35 -10.07
C PRO A 165 21.29 -23.24 -9.03
N ARG A 166 21.31 -22.81 -7.75
CA ARG A 166 20.67 -23.55 -6.66
C ARG A 166 19.15 -23.38 -6.66
N MET A 167 18.65 -22.18 -6.97
CA MET A 167 17.21 -21.95 -7.10
C MET A 167 16.61 -22.76 -8.25
N GLU A 168 17.28 -22.81 -9.41
CA GLU A 168 16.86 -23.62 -10.55
C GLU A 168 16.84 -25.12 -10.22
N HIS A 169 17.87 -25.61 -9.50
CA HIS A 169 17.88 -26.99 -9.01
C HIS A 169 16.69 -27.26 -8.06
N ASN A 170 16.43 -26.36 -7.12
CA ASN A 170 15.30 -26.49 -6.19
C ASN A 170 13.95 -26.46 -6.92
N LEU A 171 13.77 -25.60 -7.93
CA LEU A 171 12.56 -25.56 -8.74
C LEU A 171 12.31 -26.87 -9.47
N ARG A 172 13.34 -27.46 -10.08
CA ARG A 172 13.22 -28.78 -10.73
C ARG A 172 12.71 -29.84 -9.75
N GLN A 173 13.29 -29.90 -8.55
CA GLN A 173 12.86 -30.84 -7.51
C GLN A 173 11.43 -30.58 -7.00
N LEU A 174 10.99 -29.31 -6.93
CA LEU A 174 9.62 -28.96 -6.57
C LEU A 174 8.62 -29.41 -7.64
N ARG A 175 8.96 -29.25 -8.93
CA ARG A 175 8.13 -29.72 -10.04
C ARG A 175 7.97 -31.24 -10.04
N ASP A 176 8.99 -31.99 -9.64
CA ASP A 176 8.92 -33.46 -9.57
C ASP A 176 7.96 -33.96 -8.47
N THR A 177 7.67 -33.13 -7.46
CA THR A 177 6.95 -33.54 -6.24
C THR A 177 5.62 -32.82 -6.02
N THR A 178 5.34 -31.76 -6.78
CA THR A 178 4.16 -30.91 -6.60
C THR A 178 3.32 -30.92 -7.87
N THR A 179 2.07 -31.38 -7.76
CA THR A 179 1.13 -31.46 -8.89
C THR A 179 -0.11 -30.61 -8.62
N GLY A 180 -0.61 -29.94 -9.65
CA GLY A 180 -1.86 -29.20 -9.59
C GLY A 180 -1.72 -27.69 -9.36
N GLN A 181 -2.79 -26.97 -9.68
CA GLN A 181 -2.91 -25.53 -9.50
C GLN A 181 -3.29 -25.19 -8.05
N PRO A 182 -2.83 -24.06 -7.48
CA PRO A 182 -2.09 -22.96 -8.12
C PRO A 182 -0.56 -23.13 -8.18
N HIS A 183 -0.03 -24.24 -7.64
CA HIS A 183 1.41 -24.43 -7.43
C HIS A 183 2.22 -24.42 -8.72
N GLU A 184 1.73 -25.04 -9.80
CA GLU A 184 2.37 -25.01 -11.12
C GLU A 184 2.56 -23.58 -11.66
N ARG A 185 1.50 -22.76 -11.64
CA ARG A 185 1.58 -21.35 -12.07
C ARG A 185 2.55 -20.53 -11.22
N ASN A 186 2.62 -20.81 -9.93
CA ASN A 186 3.55 -20.14 -9.02
C ASN A 186 5.00 -20.57 -9.29
N MET A 187 5.24 -21.84 -9.64
CA MET A 187 6.55 -22.30 -10.10
C MET A 187 6.97 -21.64 -11.41
N ASP A 188 6.05 -21.47 -12.38
CA ASP A 188 6.33 -20.75 -13.63
C ASP A 188 6.68 -19.28 -13.36
N ARG A 189 6.01 -18.64 -12.41
CA ARG A 189 6.36 -17.27 -11.98
C ARG A 189 7.73 -17.21 -11.31
N TRP A 190 8.07 -18.19 -10.47
CA TRP A 190 9.42 -18.25 -9.89
C TRP A 190 10.51 -18.39 -10.95
N GLU A 191 10.29 -19.27 -11.93
CA GLU A 191 11.20 -19.47 -13.05
C GLU A 191 11.41 -18.16 -13.82
N TYR A 192 10.32 -17.48 -14.18
CA TYR A 192 10.39 -16.17 -14.84
C TYR A 192 11.20 -15.13 -14.04
N LEU A 193 10.99 -15.02 -12.71
CA LEU A 193 11.72 -14.09 -11.86
C LEU A 193 13.23 -14.39 -11.83
N ILE A 194 13.58 -15.68 -11.79
CA ILE A 194 14.97 -16.15 -11.71
C ILE A 194 15.69 -15.98 -13.06
N GLU A 195 15.03 -16.31 -14.16
CA GLU A 195 15.57 -16.17 -15.52
C GLU A 195 15.86 -14.72 -15.86
N ASN A 196 14.97 -13.81 -15.47
CA ASN A 196 15.11 -12.38 -15.75
C ASN A 196 15.96 -11.64 -14.70
N LEU A 197 16.46 -12.34 -13.67
CA LEU A 197 17.15 -11.74 -12.53
C LEU A 197 16.36 -10.55 -11.94
N ASP A 198 15.03 -10.72 -11.84
CA ASP A 198 14.12 -9.67 -11.37
C ASP A 198 14.21 -9.53 -9.84
N VAL A 199 15.20 -8.76 -9.40
CA VAL A 199 15.48 -8.48 -7.99
C VAL A 199 14.24 -7.89 -7.30
N VAL A 200 13.52 -6.98 -7.95
CA VAL A 200 12.36 -6.31 -7.36
C VAL A 200 11.20 -7.28 -7.21
N GLY A 201 10.94 -8.10 -8.24
CA GLY A 201 9.92 -9.15 -8.19
C GLY A 201 10.21 -10.19 -7.11
N VAL A 202 11.46 -10.62 -6.97
CA VAL A 202 11.87 -11.55 -5.90
C VAL A 202 11.69 -10.89 -4.52
N HIS A 203 12.13 -9.64 -4.31
CA HIS A 203 11.88 -8.92 -3.05
C HIS A 203 10.39 -8.89 -2.68
N ARG A 204 9.53 -8.60 -3.67
CA ARG A 204 8.09 -8.52 -3.47
C ARG A 204 7.51 -9.85 -2.98
N VAL A 205 7.88 -10.97 -3.61
CA VAL A 205 7.41 -12.30 -3.17
C VAL A 205 7.93 -12.67 -1.78
N LEU A 206 9.21 -12.40 -1.50
CA LEU A 206 9.83 -12.75 -0.22
C LEU A 206 9.21 -11.99 0.97
N THR A 207 8.79 -10.74 0.75
CA THR A 207 8.35 -9.84 1.82
C THR A 207 6.85 -9.55 1.84
N GLY A 208 6.13 -9.89 0.77
CA GLY A 208 4.70 -9.60 0.61
C GLY A 208 3.81 -10.34 1.60
N LEU A 209 2.72 -9.70 1.99
CA LEU A 209 1.79 -10.17 3.01
C LEU A 209 0.41 -10.53 2.44
N ASP A 210 0.18 -10.24 1.16
CA ASP A 210 -1.01 -10.65 0.44
C ASP A 210 -1.00 -12.16 0.11
N ARG A 211 -2.19 -12.67 -0.22
CA ARG A 211 -2.41 -14.10 -0.48
C ARG A 211 -1.54 -14.64 -1.61
N ASP A 212 -1.33 -13.87 -2.67
CA ASP A 212 -0.50 -14.25 -3.81
C ASP A 212 0.96 -14.48 -3.38
N CYS A 213 1.52 -13.56 -2.58
CA CYS A 213 2.87 -13.72 -2.04
C CYS A 213 3.00 -14.87 -1.05
N ILE A 214 1.95 -15.16 -0.27
CA ILE A 214 1.90 -16.32 0.63
C ILE A 214 1.97 -17.62 -0.18
N GLU A 215 1.10 -17.77 -1.18
CA GLU A 215 1.05 -18.96 -2.04
C GLU A 215 2.33 -19.15 -2.86
N MET A 216 2.94 -18.06 -3.32
CA MET A 216 4.25 -18.12 -3.96
C MET A 216 5.33 -18.67 -3.02
N ARG A 217 5.29 -18.35 -1.72
CA ARG A 217 6.26 -18.87 -0.74
C ARG A 217 6.05 -20.35 -0.39
N GLU A 218 4.87 -20.92 -0.63
CA GLU A 218 4.61 -22.35 -0.42
C GLU A 218 5.45 -23.21 -1.37
N VAL A 219 5.72 -22.72 -2.58
CA VAL A 219 6.58 -23.37 -3.60
C VAL A 219 7.91 -22.63 -3.81
N SER A 220 8.46 -22.09 -2.73
CA SER A 220 9.68 -21.27 -2.79
C SER A 220 10.94 -22.10 -3.11
N PRO A 221 11.74 -21.71 -4.13
CA PRO A 221 13.01 -22.36 -4.44
C PRO A 221 14.17 -21.89 -3.56
N MET A 222 13.88 -21.17 -2.47
CA MET A 222 14.89 -20.56 -1.60
C MET A 222 15.49 -21.53 -0.57
N ARG A 223 15.12 -22.82 -0.64
CA ARG A 223 15.54 -23.84 0.33
C ARG A 223 17.07 -23.91 0.43
N GLY A 224 17.55 -23.67 1.65
CA GLY A 224 18.96 -23.77 2.03
C GLY A 224 19.85 -22.61 1.54
N LEU A 225 19.27 -21.54 1.01
CA LEU A 225 20.01 -20.30 0.71
C LEU A 225 20.32 -19.48 1.97
N LEU A 226 19.48 -19.57 3.00
CA LEU A 226 19.69 -18.84 4.25
C LEU A 226 20.77 -19.55 5.08
N PRO A 227 21.83 -18.84 5.52
CA PRO A 227 22.84 -19.42 6.39
C PRO A 227 22.22 -19.99 7.67
N GLU A 228 22.71 -21.15 8.10
CA GLU A 228 22.17 -21.87 9.27
C GLU A 228 22.16 -21.03 10.56
N PRO A 229 23.19 -20.24 10.90
CA PRO A 229 23.17 -19.39 12.09
C PRO A 229 22.03 -18.36 12.06
N GLU A 230 21.79 -17.73 10.91
CA GLU A 230 20.70 -16.77 10.74
C GLU A 230 19.33 -17.46 10.80
N ARG A 231 19.21 -18.64 10.18
CA ARG A 231 17.99 -19.44 10.24
C ARG A 231 17.62 -19.76 11.69
N VAL A 232 18.57 -20.19 12.51
CA VAL A 232 18.35 -20.47 13.93
C VAL A 232 17.91 -19.21 14.69
N GLN A 233 18.55 -18.07 14.44
CA GLN A 233 18.20 -16.79 15.08
C GLN A 233 16.76 -16.37 14.76
N VAL A 234 16.37 -16.39 13.48
CA VAL A 234 14.99 -16.07 13.07
C VAL A 234 13.99 -17.02 13.74
N LEU A 235 14.29 -18.32 13.76
CA LEU A 235 13.39 -19.30 14.35
C LEU A 235 13.27 -19.20 15.88
N ALA A 236 14.29 -18.67 16.56
CA ALA A 236 14.25 -18.42 17.99
C ALA A 236 13.31 -17.24 18.35
N MET A 237 13.16 -16.25 17.46
CA MET A 237 12.28 -15.09 17.64
C MET A 237 10.78 -15.40 17.43
N ILE A 238 10.44 -16.59 16.92
CA ILE A 238 9.06 -17.04 16.64
C ILE A 238 8.47 -17.84 17.82
N ARG A 239 9.22 -17.99 18.92
CA ARG A 239 8.77 -18.76 20.09
C ARG A 239 7.65 -18.07 20.85
#